data_AF-A0A914XME2-F1
#
_entry.id   AF-A0A914XME2-F1
#
_cell.length_a   1.000
_cell.length_b   1.000
_cell.length_c   1.000
_cell.angle_alpha   90.00
_cell.angle_beta   90.00
_cell.angle_gamma   90.00
#
_symmetry.space_group_name_H-M   'P 1'
#
loop_
_entity.id
_entity.type
_entity.pdbx_description
1 polymer ?
#
loop_
_entity_poly.entity_id
_entity_poly.type
_entity_poly.pdbx_seq_one_letter_code
_entity_poly.pdbx_strand_id
1 'polypeptide(L)'
;MAAYAKNLNTAEIAYGAIDEAEKVQLLGEIRSNPNKDVRSADLSVFCGNAQDAEGLLLQSGHIFRAIMLNITLFRWDRALELATKHKMHVDTVLGYRQRYLEEFEKKETHPKFLQYASEVEVDWDTINERITAEYEREKNK
;
A
#
# COMPACT_ATOMS: atom_id res chain seq x y z
N MET A 1 -15.14 -17.95 6.77
CA MET A 1 -15.17 -16.60 7.37
C MET A 1 -15.98 -15.67 6.50
N ALA A 2 -16.88 -14.84 7.06
CA ALA A 2 -17.72 -13.91 6.29
C ALA A 2 -16.93 -12.83 5.54
N ALA A 3 -15.74 -12.45 6.03
CA ALA A 3 -14.81 -11.54 5.34
C ALA A 3 -14.33 -12.10 3.99
N TYR A 4 -14.02 -13.40 3.93
CA TYR A 4 -13.71 -14.12 2.68
C TYR A 4 -14.89 -14.14 1.70
N ALA A 5 -16.14 -14.08 2.22
CA ALA A 5 -17.36 -14.05 1.41
C ALA A 5 -17.73 -12.62 0.94
N LYS A 6 -16.85 -11.62 1.17
CA LYS A 6 -17.06 -10.20 0.82
C LYS A 6 -18.32 -9.57 1.44
N ASN A 7 -18.88 -10.16 2.49
CA ASN A 7 -20.05 -9.63 3.17
C ASN A 7 -19.60 -8.79 4.37
N LEU A 8 -19.25 -7.52 4.09
CA LEU A 8 -18.71 -6.57 5.06
C LEU A 8 -19.63 -6.40 6.29
N ASN A 9 -20.94 -6.24 6.08
CA ASN A 9 -21.90 -6.07 7.16
C ASN A 9 -21.94 -7.29 8.10
N THR A 10 -21.85 -8.50 7.55
CA THR A 10 -21.83 -9.72 8.37
C THR A 10 -20.51 -9.87 9.13
N ALA A 11 -19.40 -9.47 8.51
CA ALA A 11 -18.09 -9.47 9.16
C ALA A 11 -18.04 -8.44 10.31
N GLU A 12 -18.56 -7.22 10.10
CA GLU A 12 -18.65 -6.17 11.13
C GLU A 12 -19.44 -6.64 12.35
N ILE A 13 -20.62 -7.24 12.15
CA ILE A 13 -21.44 -7.79 13.25
C ILE A 13 -20.67 -8.89 14.00
N ALA A 14 -20.00 -9.79 13.27
CA ALA A 14 -19.25 -10.88 13.87
C ALA A 14 -18.04 -10.38 14.68
N TYR A 15 -17.29 -9.40 14.17
CA TYR A 15 -16.17 -8.80 14.90
C TYR A 15 -16.64 -7.96 16.09
N GLY A 16 -17.75 -7.24 15.97
CA GLY A 16 -18.37 -6.54 17.09
C GLY A 16 -18.84 -7.50 18.19
N ALA A 17 -19.31 -8.70 17.84
CA ALA A 17 -19.72 -9.71 18.80
C ALA A 17 -18.55 -10.34 19.60
N ILE A 18 -17.31 -10.20 19.12
CA ILE A 18 -16.10 -10.69 19.80
C ILE A 18 -15.21 -9.55 20.33
N ASP A 19 -15.77 -8.34 20.48
CA ASP A 19 -15.09 -7.13 20.99
C ASP A 19 -13.83 -6.70 20.21
N GLU A 20 -13.78 -7.01 18.92
CA GLU A 20 -12.69 -6.61 18.02
C GLU A 20 -13.00 -5.25 17.38
N ALA A 21 -13.11 -4.21 18.21
CA ALA A 21 -13.53 -2.86 17.80
C ALA A 21 -12.66 -2.25 16.69
N GLU A 22 -11.34 -2.47 16.75
CA GLU A 22 -10.40 -1.98 15.72
C GLU A 22 -10.69 -2.58 14.34
N LYS A 23 -11.04 -3.88 14.29
CA LYS A 23 -11.40 -4.56 13.03
C LYS A 23 -12.73 -4.06 12.47
N VAL A 24 -13.69 -3.74 13.35
CA VAL A 24 -14.97 -3.13 12.95
C VAL A 24 -14.72 -1.75 12.35
N GLN A 25 -13.90 -0.92 13.00
CA GLN A 25 -13.54 0.40 12.49
C GLN A 25 -12.88 0.29 11.11
N LEU A 26 -11.87 -0.58 10.98
CA LEU A 26 -11.17 -0.79 9.71
C LEU A 26 -12.11 -1.27 8.59
N LEU A 27 -13.04 -2.19 8.88
CA LEU A 27 -14.06 -2.60 7.91
C LEU A 27 -15.00 -1.46 7.50
N GLY A 28 -15.34 -0.59 8.45
CA GLY A 28 -16.10 0.64 8.18
C GLY A 28 -15.37 1.60 7.24
N GLU A 29 -14.07 1.80 7.47
CA GLU A 29 -13.19 2.61 6.60
C GLU A 29 -13.11 2.02 5.19
N ILE A 30 -12.84 0.71 5.07
CA ILE A 30 -12.86 -0.01 3.79
C ILE A 30 -14.21 0.21 3.09
N ARG A 31 -15.33 0.01 3.79
CA ARG A 31 -16.67 0.15 3.21
C ARG A 31 -16.94 1.56 2.67
N SER A 32 -16.44 2.59 3.36
CA SER A 32 -16.63 4.00 3.02
C SER A 32 -15.92 4.45 1.74
N ASN A 33 -14.91 3.70 1.28
CA ASN A 33 -14.20 4.03 0.06
C ASN A 33 -15.12 3.88 -1.17
N PRO A 34 -15.28 4.92 -2.02
CA PRO A 34 -16.20 4.87 -3.15
C PRO A 34 -15.78 3.84 -4.21
N ASN A 35 -14.47 3.63 -4.39
CA ASN A 35 -13.93 2.79 -5.46
C ASN A 35 -14.02 1.30 -5.10
N LYS A 36 -14.77 0.53 -5.90
CA LYS A 36 -15.03 -0.90 -5.68
C LYS A 36 -13.78 -1.77 -5.80
N ASP A 37 -12.86 -1.45 -6.71
CA ASP A 37 -11.65 -2.23 -6.94
C ASP A 37 -10.69 -2.05 -5.77
N VAL A 38 -10.53 -0.80 -5.34
CA VAL A 38 -9.75 -0.45 -4.16
C VAL A 38 -10.32 -1.09 -2.91
N ARG A 39 -11.65 -1.05 -2.69
CA ARG A 39 -12.29 -1.77 -1.59
C ARG A 39 -12.02 -3.27 -1.60
N SER A 40 -12.05 -3.87 -2.79
CA SER A 40 -11.80 -5.31 -2.95
C SER A 40 -10.35 -5.65 -2.62
N ALA A 41 -9.41 -4.78 -2.99
CA ALA A 41 -8.01 -4.91 -2.63
C ALA A 41 -7.80 -4.74 -1.13
N ASP A 42 -8.32 -3.67 -0.52
CA ASP A 42 -8.21 -3.41 0.92
C ASP A 42 -8.81 -4.55 1.76
N LEU A 43 -9.93 -5.11 1.32
CA LEU A 43 -10.52 -6.29 1.97
C LEU A 43 -9.63 -7.53 1.83
N SER A 44 -8.94 -7.69 0.70
CA SER A 44 -7.98 -8.78 0.51
C SER A 44 -6.77 -8.62 1.44
N VAL A 45 -6.29 -7.39 1.64
CA VAL A 45 -5.27 -7.07 2.65
C VAL A 45 -5.77 -7.40 4.06
N PHE A 46 -6.99 -7.00 4.40
CA PHE A 46 -7.62 -7.30 5.68
C PHE A 46 -7.70 -8.81 5.96
N CYS A 47 -7.91 -9.63 4.93
CA CYS A 47 -7.92 -11.09 5.04
C CYS A 47 -6.52 -11.72 5.05
N GLY A 48 -5.44 -10.93 4.98
CA GLY A 48 -4.05 -11.42 4.91
C GLY A 48 -3.57 -11.82 3.51
N ASN A 49 -4.39 -11.63 2.48
CA ASN A 49 -4.06 -11.99 1.09
C ASN A 49 -3.41 -10.82 0.34
N ALA A 50 -2.18 -10.47 0.72
CA ALA A 50 -1.46 -9.33 0.13
C ALA A 50 -1.15 -9.49 -1.38
N GLN A 51 -1.01 -10.72 -1.86
CA GLN A 51 -0.76 -11.00 -3.28
C GLN A 51 -2.01 -10.77 -4.14
N ASP A 52 -3.18 -11.20 -3.65
CA ASP A 52 -4.46 -10.96 -4.31
C ASP A 52 -4.77 -9.45 -4.33
N ALA A 53 -4.53 -8.76 -3.22
CA ALA A 53 -4.70 -7.32 -3.13
C ALA A 53 -3.85 -6.57 -4.16
N GLU A 54 -2.56 -6.91 -4.25
CA GLU A 54 -1.66 -6.34 -5.27
C GLU A 54 -2.17 -6.63 -6.69
N GLY A 55 -2.57 -7.87 -6.97
CA GLY A 55 -3.11 -8.25 -8.28
C GLY A 55 -4.33 -7.43 -8.68
N LEU A 56 -5.28 -7.24 -7.76
CA LEU A 56 -6.47 -6.41 -7.98
C LEU A 56 -6.12 -4.95 -8.26
N LEU A 57 -5.19 -4.37 -7.50
CA LEU A 57 -4.74 -2.99 -7.71
C LEU A 57 -4.05 -2.83 -9.06
N LEU A 58 -3.20 -3.78 -9.46
CA LEU A 58 -2.52 -3.72 -10.75
C LEU A 58 -3.50 -3.87 -11.93
N GLN A 59 -4.47 -4.79 -11.83
CA GLN A 59 -5.50 -4.99 -12.86
C GLN A 59 -6.42 -3.77 -13.02
N SER A 60 -6.74 -3.08 -11.93
CA SER A 60 -7.54 -1.85 -11.94
C SER A 60 -6.72 -0.58 -12.25
N GLY A 61 -5.41 -0.70 -12.45
CA GLY A 61 -4.52 0.41 -12.80
C GLY A 61 -4.11 1.30 -11.63
N HIS A 62 -4.38 0.90 -10.38
CA HIS A 62 -3.97 1.56 -9.16
C HIS A 62 -2.52 1.20 -8.77
N ILE A 63 -1.58 1.48 -9.68
CA ILE A 63 -0.17 1.09 -9.53
C ILE A 63 0.48 1.77 -8.33
N PHE A 64 0.19 3.05 -8.09
CA PHE A 64 0.71 3.78 -6.92
C PHE A 64 0.31 3.09 -5.61
N ARG A 65 -0.97 2.72 -5.44
CA ARG A 65 -1.42 1.94 -4.27
C ARG A 65 -0.73 0.59 -4.18
N ALA A 66 -0.49 -0.11 -5.29
CA ALA A 66 0.23 -1.38 -5.27
C ALA A 66 1.68 -1.21 -4.79
N ILE A 67 2.35 -0.12 -5.15
CA ILE A 67 3.69 0.23 -4.64
C ILE A 67 3.61 0.52 -3.14
N MET A 68 2.71 1.42 -2.73
CA MET A 68 2.54 1.79 -1.32
C MET A 68 2.17 0.58 -0.45
N LEU A 69 1.31 -0.32 -0.92
CA LEU A 69 0.97 -1.57 -0.25
C LEU A 69 2.21 -2.43 0.01
N ASN A 70 3.14 -2.51 -0.95
CA ASN A 70 4.36 -3.26 -0.76
C ASN A 70 5.34 -2.56 0.21
N ILE A 71 5.39 -1.23 0.20
CA ILE A 71 6.16 -0.45 1.18
C ILE A 71 5.63 -0.71 2.61
N THR A 72 4.31 -0.58 2.82
CA THR A 72 3.71 -0.75 4.16
C THR A 72 3.83 -2.17 4.69
N LEU A 73 3.89 -3.17 3.81
CA LEU A 73 4.14 -4.57 4.16
C LEU A 73 5.64 -4.94 4.20
N PHE A 74 6.55 -3.96 4.13
CA PHE A 74 8.00 -4.17 4.12
C PHE A 74 8.51 -5.10 3.01
N ARG A 75 7.74 -5.25 1.91
CA ARG A 75 8.11 -6.02 0.72
C ARG A 75 8.93 -5.16 -0.24
N TRP A 76 10.10 -4.74 0.23
CA TRP A 76 10.95 -3.73 -0.41
C TRP A 76 11.35 -4.06 -1.86
N ASP A 77 11.83 -5.28 -2.11
CA ASP A 77 12.19 -5.71 -3.47
C ASP A 77 11.00 -5.64 -4.43
N ARG A 78 9.82 -6.02 -3.96
CA ARG A 78 8.60 -6.01 -4.77
C ARG A 78 8.13 -4.58 -5.05
N ALA A 79 8.18 -3.70 -4.05
CA ALA A 79 7.89 -2.28 -4.23
C ALA A 79 8.82 -1.64 -5.27
N LEU A 80 10.12 -1.92 -5.19
CA LEU A 80 11.12 -1.40 -6.12
C LEU A 80 10.94 -1.97 -7.53
N GLU A 81 10.63 -3.27 -7.65
CA GLU A 81 10.31 -3.90 -8.94
C GLU A 81 9.10 -3.24 -9.60
N LEU A 82 8.01 -3.01 -8.86
CA LEU A 82 6.82 -2.36 -9.39
C LEU A 82 7.12 -0.91 -9.82
N ALA A 83 7.80 -0.14 -8.97
CA ALA A 83 8.16 1.25 -9.24
C ALA A 83 9.04 1.38 -10.49
N THR A 84 10.05 0.52 -10.64
CA THR A 84 10.97 0.54 -11.79
C THR A 84 10.28 0.04 -13.07
N LYS A 85 9.49 -1.03 -12.99
CA LYS A 85 8.73 -1.58 -14.12
C LYS A 85 7.75 -0.56 -14.71
N HIS A 86 7.06 0.18 -13.86
CA HIS A 86 6.09 1.20 -14.27
C HIS A 86 6.69 2.60 -14.39
N LYS A 87 7.99 2.76 -14.10
CA LYS A 87 8.73 4.03 -14.14
C LYS A 87 8.05 5.14 -13.33
N MET A 88 7.59 4.79 -12.12
CA MET A 88 6.90 5.72 -11.23
C MET A 88 7.33 5.52 -9.78
N HIS A 89 7.39 6.61 -9.01
CA HIS A 89 7.60 6.60 -7.55
C HIS A 89 8.81 5.78 -7.06
N VAL A 90 9.88 5.69 -7.86
CA VAL A 90 11.12 5.01 -7.46
C VAL A 90 11.78 5.74 -6.28
N ASP A 91 11.85 7.07 -6.37
CA ASP A 91 12.27 7.98 -5.30
C ASP A 91 11.49 7.74 -4.00
N THR A 92 10.18 7.53 -4.09
CA THR A 92 9.32 7.25 -2.94
C THR A 92 9.72 5.94 -2.27
N VAL A 93 9.92 4.86 -3.04
CA VAL A 93 10.38 3.57 -2.49
C VAL A 93 11.75 3.71 -1.81
N LEU A 94 12.68 4.42 -2.45
CA LEU A 94 14.01 4.68 -1.89
C LEU A 94 13.93 5.50 -0.60
N GLY A 95 13.13 6.56 -0.58
CA GLY A 95 12.94 7.40 0.59
C GLY A 95 12.37 6.62 1.77
N TYR A 96 11.26 5.90 1.58
CA TYR A 96 10.68 5.09 2.65
C TYR A 96 11.66 4.02 3.16
N ARG A 97 12.46 3.44 2.27
CA ARG A 97 13.52 2.50 2.65
C ARG A 97 14.63 3.16 3.47
N GLN A 98 15.06 4.36 3.09
CA GLN A 98 16.06 5.14 3.83
C GLN A 98 15.56 5.45 5.24
N ARG A 99 14.35 6.02 5.38
CA ARG A 99 13.73 6.29 6.69
C ARG A 99 13.63 5.03 7.54
N TYR A 100 13.16 3.93 6.96
CA TYR A 100 13.08 2.65 7.66
C TYR A 100 14.45 2.22 8.20
N LEU A 101 15.52 2.30 7.41
CA LEU A 101 16.85 1.91 7.86
C LEU A 101 17.44 2.87 8.91
N GLU A 102 17.20 4.16 8.78
CA GLU A 102 17.60 5.19 9.73
C GLU A 102 16.98 4.96 11.11
N GLU A 103 15.70 4.57 11.17
CA GLU A 103 15.02 4.22 12.43
C GLU A 103 15.69 3.06 13.18
N PHE A 104 16.36 2.16 12.46
CA PHE A 104 17.13 1.05 13.04
C PHE A 104 18.63 1.31 13.10
N GLU A 105 19.08 2.53 12.82
CA GLU A 105 20.50 2.93 12.77
C GLU A 105 21.33 2.05 11.80
N LYS A 106 20.70 1.57 10.73
CA LYS A 106 21.31 0.71 9.72
C LYS A 106 21.63 1.49 8.45
N LYS A 107 22.62 1.01 7.71
CA LYS A 107 22.95 1.48 6.37
C LYS A 107 22.31 0.56 5.33
N GLU A 108 22.03 1.13 4.15
CA GLU A 108 21.60 0.31 3.02
C GLU A 108 22.74 -0.61 2.58
N THR A 109 22.40 -1.88 2.37
CA THR A 109 23.33 -2.93 1.95
C THR A 109 22.81 -3.67 0.72
N HIS A 110 21.54 -3.46 0.36
CA HIS A 110 20.92 -4.14 -0.75
C HIS A 110 21.43 -3.57 -2.08
N PRO A 111 22.07 -4.38 -2.95
CA PRO A 111 22.76 -3.88 -4.14
C PRO A 111 21.87 -3.07 -5.08
N LYS A 112 20.62 -3.50 -5.30
CA LYS A 112 19.68 -2.78 -6.16
C LYS A 112 19.34 -1.39 -5.59
N PHE A 113 19.15 -1.28 -4.29
CA PHE A 113 18.81 -0.01 -3.65
C PHE A 113 20.01 0.95 -3.70
N LEU A 114 21.23 0.45 -3.47
CA LEU A 114 22.44 1.25 -3.62
C LEU A 114 22.62 1.77 -5.04
N GLN A 115 22.34 0.94 -6.05
CA GLN A 115 22.39 1.38 -7.45
C GLN A 115 21.39 2.51 -7.71
N TYR A 116 20.10 2.31 -7.41
CA TYR A 116 19.10 3.33 -7.70
C TYR A 116 19.26 4.59 -6.85
N ALA A 117 19.75 4.48 -5.61
CA ALA A 117 20.06 5.64 -4.77
C ALA A 117 21.20 6.51 -5.32
N SER A 118 22.04 5.97 -6.22
CA SER A 118 23.07 6.76 -6.91
C SER A 118 22.53 7.52 -8.14
N GLU A 119 21.40 7.07 -8.69
CA GLU A 119 20.78 7.61 -9.90
C GLU A 119 19.59 8.53 -9.60
N VAL A 120 18.94 8.35 -8.46
CA VAL A 120 17.68 9.01 -8.09
C VAL A 120 17.87 9.79 -6.79
N GLU A 121 17.64 11.10 -6.85
CA GLU A 121 17.62 11.97 -5.69
C GLU A 121 16.30 11.78 -4.91
N VAL A 122 16.42 11.66 -3.58
CA VAL A 122 15.28 11.55 -2.67
C VAL A 122 15.02 12.93 -2.06
N ASP A 123 13.99 13.61 -2.55
CA ASP A 123 13.47 14.84 -1.96
C ASP A 123 12.08 14.60 -1.38
N TRP A 124 11.97 14.71 -0.05
CA TRP A 124 10.73 14.43 0.66
C TRP A 124 9.62 15.44 0.38
N ASP A 125 9.96 16.69 0.07
CA ASP A 125 8.95 17.70 -0.24
C ASP A 125 8.27 17.35 -1.57
N THR A 126 9.06 17.09 -2.61
CA THR A 126 8.56 16.61 -3.91
C THR A 126 7.80 15.27 -3.79
N ILE A 127 8.31 14.32 -2.99
CA ILE A 127 7.65 13.03 -2.78
C ILE A 127 6.27 13.23 -2.13
N ASN A 128 6.17 14.05 -1.08
CA ASN A 128 4.92 14.30 -0.38
C ASN A 128 3.89 14.98 -1.28
N GLU A 129 4.32 15.94 -2.11
CA GLU A 129 3.45 16.58 -3.10
C GLU A 129 2.90 15.57 -4.11
N ARG A 130 3.75 14.69 -4.66
CA ARG A 130 3.33 13.65 -5.60
C ARG A 130 2.38 12.63 -4.97
N ILE A 131 2.66 12.18 -3.75
CA ILE A 131 1.78 11.28 -3.01
C ILE A 131 0.40 11.91 -2.82
N THR A 132 0.37 13.19 -2.42
CA THR A 132 -0.88 13.92 -2.22
C THR A 132 -1.66 14.03 -3.54
N ALA A 133 -0.98 14.39 -4.63
CA ALA A 133 -1.58 14.46 -5.95
C ALA A 133 -2.16 13.12 -6.44
N GLU A 134 -1.49 11.99 -6.17
CA GLU A 134 -2.02 10.67 -6.51
C GLU A 134 -3.31 10.34 -5.74
N TYR A 135 -3.35 10.61 -4.43
CA TYR A 135 -4.57 10.38 -3.65
C TYR A 135 -5.72 11.29 -4.06
N GLU A 136 -5.45 12.54 -4.43
CA GLU A 136 -6.48 13.45 -4.97
C GLU A 136 -7.00 12.96 -6.33
N ARG A 137 -6.09 12.49 -7.20
CA ARG A 137 -6.46 11.92 -8.50
C ARG A 137 -7.37 10.71 -8.36
N GLU A 138 -7.14 9.88 -7.35
CA GLU A 138 -7.98 8.71 -7.06
C GLU A 138 -9.35 9.08 -6.50
N LYS A 139 -9.46 10.13 -5.68
CA LYS A 139 -10.76 10.61 -5.17
C LYS A 139 -11.66 11.15 -6.27
N ASN A 140 -11.06 11.67 -7.35
CA ASN A 140 -11.77 12.26 -8.49
C ASN A 140 -12.11 11.24 -9.59
N LYS A 141 -11.77 9.96 -9.42
CA LYS A 141 -12.09 8.85 -10.32
C LYS A 141 -13.32 8.08 -9.84
#